data_AF-A0A0Q7H4B3-F1
#
_entry.id   AF-A0A0Q7H4B3-F1
#
_cell.length_a   1.000
_cell.length_b   1.000
_cell.length_c   1.000
_cell.angle_alpha   90.00
_cell.angle_beta   90.00
_cell.angle_gamma   90.00
#
_symmetry.space_group_name_H-M   'P 1'
#
loop_
_entity.id
_entity.type
_entity.pdbx_description
1 polymer ?
#
loop_
_entity_poly.entity_id
_entity_poly.type
_entity_poly.pdbx_seq_one_letter_code
_entity_poly.pdbx_strand_id
1 'polypeptide(L)'
;MSTTTIRLEDELKARIAAAAARSGRSSHAFILDALSDMVERSELDEELHRIADERWAALQRTGESVGWEDAAGYLKARAAGQKPRRPLARRPGP
;
A
#
# COMPACT_ATOMS: atom_id res chain seq x y z
N MET A 1 12.00 24.74 12.73
CA MET A 1 11.14 23.55 12.93
C MET A 1 10.31 23.77 14.19
N SER A 2 9.03 23.37 14.17
CA SER A 2 8.14 23.46 15.34
C SER A 2 8.18 22.18 16.16
N THR A 3 8.13 22.30 17.47
CA THR A 3 8.08 21.14 18.38
C THR A 3 6.63 20.82 18.72
N THR A 4 6.21 19.59 18.45
CA THR A 4 4.89 19.09 18.83
C THR A 4 5.02 18.23 20.09
N THR A 5 4.35 18.62 21.17
CA THR A 5 4.30 17.83 22.41
C THR A 5 3.15 16.83 22.34
N ILE A 6 3.48 15.54 22.34
CA ILE A 6 2.50 14.45 22.31
C ILE A 6 2.43 13.82 23.71
N ARG A 7 1.23 13.73 24.28
CA ARG A 7 1.01 13.07 25.57
C ARG A 7 0.84 11.57 25.33
N LEU A 8 1.64 10.77 26.03
CA LEU A 8 1.62 9.31 25.97
C LEU A 8 1.29 8.77 27.35
N GLU A 9 0.52 7.69 27.41
CA GLU A 9 0.35 6.93 28.65
C GLU A 9 1.68 6.25 29.04
N ASP A 10 1.91 6.07 30.34
CA ASP A 10 3.18 5.56 30.86
C ASP A 10 3.51 4.17 30.31
N GLU A 11 2.49 3.31 30.15
CA GLU A 11 2.64 1.98 29.56
C GLU A 11 3.15 2.07 28.10
N LEU A 12 2.52 2.91 27.28
CA LEU A 12 2.91 3.09 25.88
C LEU A 12 4.33 3.68 25.77
N LYS A 13 4.65 4.66 26.62
CA LYS A 13 5.99 5.25 26.69
C LYS A 13 7.05 4.19 27.01
N ALA A 14 6.79 3.29 27.96
CA ALA A 14 7.71 2.20 28.29
C ALA A 14 7.88 1.21 27.13
N ARG A 15 6.79 0.84 26.45
CA ARG A 15 6.82 -0.05 25.27
C ARG A 15 7.63 0.56 24.12
N ILE A 16 7.46 1.85 23.85
CA ILE A 16 8.23 2.59 22.83
C ILE A 16 9.71 2.60 23.19
N ALA A 17 10.06 2.93 24.44
CA ALA A 17 11.45 2.95 24.88
C ALA A 17 12.13 1.57 24.71
N ALA A 18 11.44 0.49 25.08
CA ALA A 18 11.93 -0.87 24.86
C ALA A 18 12.09 -1.21 23.37
N ALA A 19 11.16 -0.80 22.50
CA ALA A 19 11.25 -1.01 21.06
C ALA A 19 12.38 -0.21 20.41
N ALA A 20 12.57 1.04 20.83
CA ALA A 20 13.66 1.89 20.40
C ALA A 20 15.02 1.29 20.80
N ALA A 21 15.16 0.84 22.06
CA ALA A 21 16.37 0.17 22.54
C ALA A 21 16.72 -1.10 21.74
N ARG A 22 15.73 -1.95 21.43
CA ARG A 22 15.93 -3.15 20.59
C ARG A 22 16.41 -2.82 19.18
N SER A 23 16.08 -1.65 18.67
CA SER A 23 16.50 -1.18 17.34
C SER A 23 17.74 -0.28 17.38
N GLY A 24 18.36 -0.08 18.55
CA GLY A 24 19.53 0.77 18.72
C GLY A 24 19.26 2.27 18.52
N ARG A 25 17.99 2.70 18.61
CA ARG A 25 17.55 4.09 18.38
C ARG A 25 17.09 4.76 19.67
N SER A 26 17.03 6.10 19.66
CA SER A 26 16.36 6.86 20.71
C SER A 26 14.84 6.77 20.54
N SER A 27 14.07 6.93 21.64
CA SER A 27 12.60 6.93 21.57
C SER A 27 12.07 8.01 20.63
N HIS A 28 12.72 9.18 20.57
CA HIS A 28 12.34 10.25 19.67
C HIS A 28 12.51 9.87 18.19
N ALA A 29 13.68 9.34 17.81
CA ALA A 29 13.93 8.88 16.44
C ALA A 29 12.96 7.75 16.06
N PHE A 30 12.72 6.80 16.97
CA PHE A 30 11.77 5.71 16.75
C PHE A 30 10.34 6.21 16.51
N ILE A 31 9.88 7.22 17.27
CA ILE A 31 8.55 7.82 17.06
C ILE A 31 8.46 8.52 15.72
N LEU A 32 9.50 9.26 15.32
CA LEU A 32 9.52 9.96 14.03
C LEU A 32 9.47 8.97 12.85
N ASP A 33 10.28 7.91 12.90
CA ASP A 33 10.28 6.86 11.88
C ASP A 33 8.88 6.22 11.78
N ALA A 34 8.29 5.86 12.94
CA ALA A 34 6.96 5.26 12.96
C ALA A 34 5.86 6.19 12.39
N LEU A 35 5.94 7.50 12.66
CA LEU A 35 5.00 8.47 12.09
C LEU A 35 5.19 8.63 10.59
N SER A 36 6.44 8.68 10.12
CA SER A 36 6.76 8.74 8.69
C SER A 36 6.19 7.53 7.95
N ASP A 37 6.45 6.32 8.48
CA ASP A 37 5.93 5.07 7.93
C ASP A 37 4.39 5.04 7.91
N MET A 38 3.75 5.56 8.96
CA MET A 38 2.29 5.60 9.05
C MET A 38 1.68 6.55 8.01
N VAL A 39 2.28 7.72 7.81
CA VAL A 39 1.83 8.69 6.80
C VAL A 39 1.99 8.09 5.40
N GLU A 40 3.17 7.55 5.07
CA GLU A 40 3.41 6.95 3.76
C GLU A 40 2.44 5.80 3.47
N ARG A 41 2.18 4.93 4.44
CA ARG A 41 1.18 3.85 4.29
C ARG A 41 -0.23 4.40 4.08
N SER A 42 -0.62 5.41 4.83
CA SER A 42 -1.93 6.05 4.68
C SER A 42 -2.11 6.65 3.28
N GLU A 43 -1.08 7.30 2.75
CA GLU A 43 -1.09 7.88 1.40
C GLU A 43 -1.17 6.79 0.33
N LEU A 44 -0.41 5.70 0.48
CA LEU A 44 -0.46 4.55 -0.43
C LEU A 44 -1.84 3.86 -0.41
N ASP A 45 -2.44 3.72 0.77
CA ASP A 45 -3.77 3.13 0.92
C ASP A 45 -4.85 4.01 0.29
N GLU A 46 -4.78 5.33 0.47
CA GLU A 46 -5.71 6.27 -0.17
C GLU A 46 -5.59 6.22 -1.69
N GLU A 47 -4.37 6.21 -2.22
CA GLU A 47 -4.12 6.12 -3.66
C GLU A 47 -4.62 4.78 -4.24
N LEU A 48 -4.42 3.69 -3.50
CA LEU A 48 -4.94 2.37 -3.89
C LEU A 48 -6.47 2.39 -3.97
N HIS A 49 -7.15 2.94 -2.94
CA HIS A 49 -8.61 3.05 -2.93
C HIS A 49 -9.12 3.90 -4.09
N ARG A 50 -8.49 5.06 -4.34
CA ARG A 50 -8.85 5.93 -5.47
C ARG A 50 -8.75 5.19 -6.81
N ILE A 51 -7.64 4.48 -7.06
CA ILE A 51 -7.47 3.69 -8.29
C ILE A 51 -8.49 2.55 -8.37
N ALA A 52 -8.80 1.90 -7.24
CA ALA A 52 -9.77 0.81 -7.19
C ALA A 52 -11.18 1.32 -7.53
N ASP A 53 -11.60 2.45 -6.97
CA ASP A 53 -12.90 3.07 -7.23
C ASP A 53 -13.04 3.50 -8.70
N GLU A 54 -12.00 4.12 -9.27
CA GLU A 54 -11.98 4.48 -10.69
C GLU A 54 -12.13 3.25 -11.60
N ARG A 55 -11.41 2.17 -11.30
CA ARG A 55 -11.49 0.91 -12.05
C ARG A 55 -12.83 0.22 -11.86
N TRP A 56 -13.38 0.24 -10.66
CA TRP A 56 -14.68 -0.33 -10.35
C TRP A 56 -15.79 0.41 -11.10
N ALA A 57 -15.77 1.74 -11.12
CA ALA A 57 -16.70 2.54 -11.91
C ALA A 57 -16.60 2.25 -13.41
N ALA A 58 -15.38 2.09 -13.94
CA ALA A 58 -15.16 1.72 -15.34
C ALA A 58 -15.70 0.31 -15.66
N LEU A 59 -15.49 -0.66 -14.76
CA LEU A 59 -16.02 -2.02 -14.90
C LEU A 59 -17.56 -2.02 -14.87
N GLN A 60 -18.18 -1.32 -13.92
CA GLN A 60 -19.64 -1.22 -13.85
C GLN A 60 -20.25 -0.58 -15.11
N ARG A 61 -19.57 0.42 -15.69
CA ARG A 61 -20.03 1.12 -16.90
C ARG A 61 -19.86 0.29 -18.19
N THR A 62 -18.76 -0.44 -18.33
CA THR A 62 -18.39 -1.12 -19.59
C THR A 62 -18.70 -2.61 -19.60
N GLY A 63 -18.69 -3.24 -18.42
CA GLY A 63 -18.68 -4.69 -18.24
C GLY A 63 -17.40 -5.35 -18.74
N GLU A 64 -16.38 -4.59 -19.13
CA GLU A 64 -15.14 -5.13 -19.71
C GLU A 64 -14.12 -5.44 -18.61
N SER A 65 -13.60 -6.66 -18.64
CA SER A 65 -12.55 -7.10 -17.73
C SER A 65 -11.52 -7.96 -18.46
N VAL A 66 -10.37 -8.19 -17.81
CA VAL A 66 -9.40 -9.17 -18.29
C VAL A 66 -9.68 -10.49 -17.59
N GLY A 67 -9.82 -11.58 -18.35
CA GLY A 67 -9.97 -12.92 -17.78
C GLY A 67 -8.77 -13.29 -16.91
N TRP A 68 -9.01 -14.01 -15.81
CA TRP A 68 -7.95 -14.33 -14.85
C TRP A 68 -6.77 -15.10 -15.49
N GLU A 69 -7.04 -16.04 -16.39
CA GLU A 69 -6.00 -16.82 -17.06
C GLU A 69 -5.07 -15.93 -17.91
N ASP A 70 -5.65 -14.99 -18.67
CA ASP A 70 -4.91 -14.01 -19.48
C ASP A 70 -4.06 -13.09 -18.60
N ALA A 71 -4.63 -12.62 -17.49
CA ALA A 71 -3.92 -11.79 -16.51
C ALA A 71 -2.76 -12.54 -15.84
N ALA A 72 -3.01 -13.77 -15.37
CA ALA A 72 -2.02 -14.61 -14.72
C ALA A 72 -0.86 -14.97 -15.67
N GLY A 73 -1.17 -15.31 -16.93
CA GLY A 73 -0.18 -15.58 -17.96
C GLY A 73 0.71 -14.36 -18.24
N TYR A 74 0.09 -13.18 -18.40
CA TYR A 74 0.81 -11.91 -18.58
C TYR A 74 1.74 -11.59 -17.40
N LEU A 75 1.24 -11.71 -16.16
CA LEU A 75 2.02 -11.43 -14.95
C LEU A 75 3.20 -12.39 -14.78
N LYS A 76 3.01 -13.68 -15.02
CA LYS A 76 4.09 -14.69 -14.97
C LYS A 76 5.19 -14.39 -16.01
N ALA A 77 4.80 -14.10 -17.26
CA ALA A 77 5.76 -13.76 -18.31
C ALA A 77 6.53 -12.47 -18.01
N ARG A 78 5.85 -11.44 -17.47
CA ARG A 78 6.50 -10.21 -16.99
C ARG A 78 7.49 -10.46 -15.85
N ALA A 79 7.12 -11.29 -14.88
CA ALA A 79 8.00 -11.66 -13.76
C ALA A 79 9.25 -12.42 -14.23
N ALA A 80 9.14 -13.17 -15.34
CA ALA A 80 10.26 -13.83 -16.01
C ALA A 80 11.11 -12.89 -16.90
N GLY A 81 10.88 -11.57 -16.84
CA GLY A 81 11.62 -10.57 -17.64
C GLY A 81 11.22 -10.48 -19.11
N GLN A 82 10.18 -11.21 -19.53
CA GLN A 82 9.68 -11.17 -20.89
C GLN A 82 8.85 -9.89 -21.14
N LYS A 83 8.60 -9.58 -22.43
CA LYS A 83 7.76 -8.46 -22.86
C LYS A 83 6.47 -8.95 -23.54
N PRO A 84 5.58 -9.67 -22.83
CA PRO A 84 4.32 -10.14 -23.41
C PRO A 84 3.42 -8.95 -23.77
N ARG A 85 2.56 -9.14 -24.78
CA ARG A 85 1.51 -8.16 -25.09
C ARG A 85 0.52 -8.09 -23.92
N ARG A 86 0.17 -6.87 -23.52
CA ARG A 86 -0.82 -6.67 -22.45
C ARG A 86 -2.19 -7.22 -22.90
N PRO A 87 -2.87 -8.03 -22.07
CA PRO A 87 -4.20 -8.53 -22.39
C PRO A 87 -5.19 -7.36 -22.45
N LEU A 88 -6.16 -7.47 -23.35
CA LEU A 88 -7.19 -6.45 -23.55
C LEU A 88 -8.41 -6.78 -22.67
N ALA A 89 -9.01 -5.75 -22.10
CA ALA A 89 -10.29 -5.89 -21.42
C ALA A 89 -11.38 -6.20 -22.47
N ARG A 90 -12.28 -7.12 -22.13
CA ARG A 90 -13.42 -7.52 -22.96
C ARG A 90 -14.57 -7.93 -22.06
N ARG A 91 -15.80 -7.80 -22.55
CA ARG A 91 -16.95 -8.37 -21.82
C ARG A 91 -16.76 -9.89 -21.70
N PRO A 92 -16.87 -10.47 -20.48
CA PRO A 92 -16.89 -11.92 -20.33
C PRO A 92 -18.00 -12.51 -21.20
N GLY A 93 -17.70 -13.60 -21.91
CA GLY A 93 -18.75 -14.39 -22.56
C GLY A 93 -19.71 -14.97 -21.53
N PRO A 94 -20.91 -15.42 -21.97
CA PRO A 94 -21.83 -16.15 -21.10
C PRO A 94 -21.20 -17.43 -20.52
#